data_AF-A0A0F9VJK5-F1
#
_entry.id   AF-A0A0F9VJK5-F1
#
_cell.length_a   1.000
_cell.length_b   1.000
_cell.length_c   1.000
_cell.angle_alpha   90.00
_cell.angle_beta   90.00
_cell.angle_gamma   90.00
#
_symmetry.space_group_name_H-M   'P 1'
#
loop_
_entity.id
_entity.type
_entity.pdbx_description
1 polymer ?
#
loop_
_entity_poly.entity_id
_entity_poly.type
_entity_poly.pdbx_seq_one_letter_code
_entity_poly.pdbx_strand_id
1 'polypeptide(L)'
;MTRFRQRSLTGGHGARLLELDDPAEVTRRRRQAAYERCRANLSEALSMLMKDLDITESDIGERMGETKKTVRQMIKSDDLQLSKLTQLADVMSHDIYIILRPREPWTKK
;
A
#
# COMPACT_ATOMS: atom_id res chain seq x y z
N MET A 1 -25.27 27.73 55.78
CA MET A 1 -25.66 26.94 54.59
C MET A 1 -24.76 27.43 53.47
N THR A 2 -23.84 26.69 52.83
CA THR A 2 -23.82 25.28 52.43
C THR A 2 -22.35 24.87 52.21
N ARG A 3 -21.92 23.71 52.75
CA ARG A 3 -20.57 23.15 52.57
C ARG A 3 -20.47 22.51 51.18
N PHE A 4 -19.56 22.99 50.33
CA PHE A 4 -19.20 22.29 49.09
C PHE A 4 -17.88 21.54 49.27
N ARG A 5 -17.99 20.22 49.35
CA ARG A 5 -16.88 19.26 49.45
C ARG A 5 -16.52 18.85 48.02
N GLN A 6 -15.45 19.40 47.45
CA GLN A 6 -14.92 18.90 46.19
C GLN A 6 -14.07 17.65 46.45
N ARG A 7 -14.49 16.55 45.80
CA ARG A 7 -13.84 15.24 45.76
C ARG A 7 -12.48 15.37 45.05
N SER A 8 -11.42 14.84 45.68
CA SER A 8 -10.22 14.41 44.95
C SER A 8 -10.60 13.37 43.91
N LEU A 9 -10.32 13.67 42.64
CA LEU A 9 -10.20 12.66 41.59
C LEU A 9 -8.72 12.37 41.40
N THR A 10 -8.29 11.28 42.01
CA THR A 10 -7.14 10.48 41.59
C THR A 10 -7.29 10.11 40.12
N GLY A 11 -6.23 10.26 39.32
CA GLY A 11 -6.19 9.59 38.01
C GLY A 11 -5.21 10.19 37.02
N GLY A 12 -3.97 9.72 37.06
CA GLY A 12 -3.16 9.47 35.86
C GLY A 12 -2.82 10.66 34.98
N HIS A 13 -1.65 11.24 35.22
CA HIS A 13 -0.87 11.86 34.15
C HIS A 13 -0.74 10.89 32.98
N GLY A 14 -1.12 11.35 31.79
CA GLY A 14 -1.03 10.56 30.58
C GLY A 14 -1.99 11.09 29.54
N ALA A 15 -1.89 12.39 29.22
CA ALA A 15 -2.29 12.86 27.90
C ALA A 15 -1.51 12.01 26.89
N ARG A 16 -2.14 10.92 26.41
CA ARG A 16 -1.62 10.13 25.30
C ARG A 16 -1.77 11.03 24.09
N LEU A 17 -0.74 11.86 23.87
CA LEU A 17 -0.47 12.51 22.60
C LEU A 17 -0.71 11.43 21.55
N LEU A 18 -1.84 11.53 20.86
CA LEU A 18 -1.97 11.00 19.52
C LEU A 18 -0.91 11.78 18.76
N GLU A 19 0.32 11.27 18.76
CA GLU A 19 1.33 11.68 17.81
C GLU A 19 0.63 11.58 16.47
N LEU A 20 0.40 12.74 15.86
CA LEU A 20 0.03 12.85 14.47
C LEU A 20 1.24 12.26 13.73
N ASP A 21 1.27 10.92 13.58
CA ASP A 21 2.19 10.28 12.66
C ASP A 21 2.04 11.06 11.36
N ASP A 22 3.16 11.59 10.87
CA ASP A 22 3.18 12.36 9.64
C ASP A 22 2.39 11.58 8.57
N PRO A 23 1.49 12.22 7.81
CA PRO A 23 0.67 11.50 6.84
C PRO A 23 1.52 10.69 5.85
N ALA A 24 2.77 11.12 5.58
CA ALA A 24 3.73 10.36 4.79
C ALA A 24 4.21 9.09 5.50
N GLU A 25 4.39 9.13 6.82
CA GLU A 25 4.84 7.99 7.61
C GLU A 25 3.73 6.93 7.78
N VAL A 26 2.49 7.36 8.04
CA VAL A 26 1.31 6.47 8.04
C VAL A 26 1.17 5.78 6.69
N THR A 27 1.31 6.54 5.61
CA THR A 27 1.23 6.01 4.24
C THR A 27 2.35 5.02 3.96
N ARG A 28 3.58 5.30 4.40
CA ARG A 28 4.72 4.37 4.29
C ARG A 28 4.46 3.06 5.03
N ARG A 29 4.00 3.11 6.28
CA ARG A 29 3.71 1.90 7.08
C ARG A 29 2.57 1.08 6.46
N ARG A 30 1.52 1.74 5.93
CA ARG A 30 0.42 1.06 5.23
C ARG A 30 0.89 0.38 3.94
N ARG A 31 1.74 1.06 3.15
CA ARG A 31 2.35 0.49 1.93
C ARG A 31 3.19 -0.74 2.25
N GLN A 32 4.01 -0.68 3.30
CA GLN A 32 4.83 -1.80 3.75
C GLN A 32 3.97 -3.00 4.20
N ALA A 33 2.96 -2.77 5.04
CA ALA A 33 2.09 -3.84 5.54
C ALA A 33 1.23 -4.47 4.43
N ALA A 34 0.80 -3.68 3.44
CA ALA A 34 0.12 -4.20 2.26
C ALA A 34 1.07 -5.05 1.41
N TYR A 35 2.32 -4.60 1.22
CA TYR A 35 3.34 -5.34 0.46
C TYR A 35 3.61 -6.72 1.07
N GLU A 36 3.80 -6.78 2.39
CA GLU A 36 4.04 -8.04 3.10
C GLU A 36 2.87 -9.03 2.99
N ARG A 37 1.63 -8.54 3.00
CA ARG A 37 0.43 -9.39 2.85
C ARG A 37 0.20 -9.88 1.44
N CYS A 38 0.56 -9.08 0.44
CA CYS A 38 0.22 -9.35 -0.96
C CYS A 38 1.40 -9.84 -1.80
N ARG A 39 2.61 -9.98 -1.21
CA ARG A 39 3.81 -10.46 -1.90
C ARG A 39 3.58 -11.77 -2.67
N ALA A 40 2.84 -12.71 -2.10
CA ALA A 40 2.54 -14.00 -2.73
C ALA A 40 1.64 -13.92 -3.98
N ASN A 41 0.86 -12.84 -4.12
CA ASN A 41 -0.09 -12.64 -5.22
C ASN A 41 0.22 -11.39 -6.05
N LEU A 42 1.41 -10.80 -5.86
CA LEU A 42 1.79 -9.53 -6.49
C LEU A 42 1.78 -9.64 -8.02
N SER A 43 2.31 -10.74 -8.54
CA SER A 43 2.39 -11.03 -9.97
C SER A 43 1.01 -11.14 -10.61
N GLU A 44 0.06 -11.78 -9.92
CA GLU A 44 -1.32 -11.91 -10.36
C GLU A 44 -2.04 -10.56 -10.32
N ALA A 45 -1.86 -9.79 -9.25
CA ALA A 45 -2.48 -8.48 -9.09
C ALA A 45 -2.01 -7.46 -10.13
N LEU A 46 -0.70 -7.42 -10.41
CA LEU A 46 -0.13 -6.62 -11.50
C LEU A 46 -0.67 -7.06 -12.86
N SER A 47 -0.73 -8.38 -13.12
CA SER A 47 -1.24 -8.91 -14.38
C SER A 47 -2.72 -8.57 -14.62
N MET A 48 -3.54 -8.60 -13.56
CA MET A 48 -4.93 -8.19 -13.65
C MET A 48 -5.06 -6.68 -13.86
N LEU A 49 -4.26 -5.85 -13.17
CA LEU A 49 -4.33 -4.40 -13.31
C LEU A 49 -3.95 -3.96 -14.73
N MET A 50 -2.95 -4.61 -15.32
CA MET A 50 -2.59 -4.39 -16.72
C MET A 50 -3.74 -4.72 -17.68
N LYS A 51 -4.48 -5.80 -17.42
CA LYS A 51 -5.68 -6.13 -18.20
C LYS A 51 -6.80 -5.10 -18.03
N ASP A 52 -7.04 -4.64 -16.82
CA ASP A 52 -8.10 -3.66 -16.55
C ASP A 52 -7.82 -2.30 -17.23
N LEU A 53 -6.54 -1.93 -17.30
CA LEU A 53 -6.10 -0.66 -17.89
C LEU A 53 -5.80 -0.77 -19.39
N ASP A 54 -5.91 -1.97 -19.98
CA ASP A 54 -5.52 -2.26 -21.37
C ASP A 54 -4.07 -1.81 -21.69
N ILE A 55 -3.16 -2.03 -20.73
CA ILE A 55 -1.74 -1.65 -20.81
C ILE A 55 -0.89 -2.89 -21.07
N THR A 56 0.03 -2.82 -22.02
CA THR A 56 0.98 -3.90 -22.30
C THR A 56 2.31 -3.73 -21.57
N GLU A 57 3.11 -4.80 -21.48
CA GLU A 57 4.44 -4.71 -20.87
C GLU A 57 5.38 -3.80 -21.67
N SER A 58 5.08 -3.56 -22.96
CA SER A 58 5.82 -2.61 -23.81
C SER A 58 5.54 -1.17 -23.38
N ASP A 59 4.28 -0.81 -23.14
CA ASP A 59 3.89 0.55 -22.74
C ASP A 59 4.50 0.93 -21.38
N ILE A 60 4.53 -0.01 -20.45
CA ILE A 60 5.21 0.14 -19.16
C ILE A 60 6.72 0.33 -19.38
N GLY A 61 7.31 -0.49 -20.25
CA GLY A 61 8.74 -0.40 -20.58
C GLY A 61 9.11 0.97 -21.14
N GLU A 62 8.33 1.49 -22.09
CA GLU A 62 8.54 2.81 -22.68
C GLU A 62 8.47 3.93 -21.63
N ARG A 63 7.50 3.87 -20.70
CA ARG A 63 7.36 4.87 -19.62
C ARG A 63 8.42 4.75 -18.54
N MET A 64 8.95 3.55 -18.30
CA MET A 64 10.02 3.31 -17.31
C MET A 64 11.43 3.43 -17.88
N GLY A 65 11.58 3.51 -19.21
CA GLY A 65 12.89 3.39 -19.87
C GLY A 65 13.49 1.98 -19.77
N GLU A 66 12.66 0.95 -19.63
CA GLU A 66 13.04 -0.45 -19.42
C GLU A 66 12.60 -1.31 -20.61
N THR A 67 13.27 -2.45 -20.84
CA THR A 67 12.85 -3.36 -21.91
C THR A 67 11.60 -4.15 -21.51
N LYS A 68 10.78 -4.53 -22.49
CA LYS A 68 9.64 -5.44 -22.31
C LYS A 68 10.00 -6.70 -21.51
N LYS A 69 11.19 -7.26 -21.78
CA LYS A 69 11.69 -8.46 -21.09
C LYS A 69 11.95 -8.18 -19.61
N THR A 70 12.56 -7.04 -19.30
CA THR A 70 12.81 -6.60 -17.93
C THR A 70 11.50 -6.41 -17.17
N VAL A 71 10.54 -5.69 -17.76
CA VAL A 71 9.21 -5.46 -17.15
C VAL A 71 8.48 -6.77 -16.89
N ARG A 72 8.51 -7.70 -17.85
CA ARG A 72 7.94 -9.03 -17.66
C ARG A 72 8.60 -9.80 -16.52
N GLN A 73 9.92 -9.71 -16.38
CA GLN A 73 10.62 -10.33 -15.25
C GLN A 73 10.25 -9.67 -13.92
N MET A 74 10.09 -8.34 -13.89
CA MET A 74 9.65 -7.60 -12.71
C MET A 74 8.24 -8.03 -12.26
N ILE A 75 7.29 -8.13 -13.20
CA ILE A 75 5.91 -8.56 -12.90
C ILE A 75 5.87 -10.00 -12.38
N LYS A 76 6.71 -10.89 -12.94
CA LYS A 76 6.78 -12.30 -12.52
C LYS A 76 7.62 -12.53 -11.27
N SER A 77 8.32 -11.50 -10.76
CA SER A 77 9.19 -11.65 -9.61
C SER A 77 8.38 -11.49 -8.33
N ASP A 78 8.45 -12.50 -7.46
CA ASP A 78 7.87 -12.46 -6.12
C ASP A 78 8.72 -11.64 -5.13
N ASP A 79 9.87 -11.12 -5.57
CA ASP A 79 10.79 -10.29 -4.79
C ASP A 79 11.02 -8.93 -5.46
N LEU A 80 9.94 -8.31 -5.92
CA LEU A 80 10.02 -6.99 -6.52
C LEU A 80 10.23 -5.92 -5.45
N GLN A 81 11.36 -5.22 -5.50
CA GLN A 81 11.65 -4.14 -4.57
C GLN A 81 10.56 -3.07 -4.55
N LEU A 82 10.26 -2.54 -3.36
CA LEU A 82 9.21 -1.53 -3.15
C LEU A 82 9.43 -0.28 -4.02
N SER A 83 10.69 0.11 -4.28
CA SER A 83 11.05 1.22 -5.17
C SER A 83 10.55 0.99 -6.60
N LYS A 84 10.77 -0.20 -7.17
CA LYS A 84 10.30 -0.57 -8.51
C LYS A 84 8.79 -0.74 -8.55
N LEU A 85 8.19 -1.26 -7.48
CA LEU A 85 6.73 -1.33 -7.35
C LEU A 85 6.09 0.07 -7.31
N THR A 86 6.73 1.03 -6.64
CA THR A 86 6.28 2.43 -6.63
C THR A 86 6.33 3.03 -8.03
N GLN A 87 7.41 2.81 -8.77
CA GLN A 87 7.52 3.28 -10.16
C GLN A 87 6.45 2.67 -11.08
N LEU A 88 6.16 1.37 -10.94
CA LEU A 88 5.07 0.72 -11.68
C LEU A 88 3.72 1.34 -11.35
N ALA A 89 3.48 1.62 -10.08
CA ALA A 89 2.26 2.28 -9.61
C ALA A 89 2.11 3.68 -10.22
N ASP A 90 3.18 4.48 -10.21
CA ASP A 90 3.22 5.81 -10.83
C ASP A 90 2.94 5.75 -12.33
N VAL A 91 3.56 4.80 -13.04
CA VAL A 91 3.37 4.58 -14.49
C VAL A 91 1.93 4.21 -14.84
N MET A 92 1.29 3.44 -13.97
CA MET A 92 -0.12 3.09 -14.07
C MET A 92 -1.04 4.20 -13.55
N SER A 93 -0.50 5.30 -13.00
CA SER A 93 -1.25 6.37 -12.34
C SER A 93 -2.14 5.87 -11.20
N HIS A 94 -1.67 4.87 -10.48
CA HIS A 94 -2.37 4.24 -9.36
C HIS A 94 -1.48 4.24 -8.12
N ASP A 95 -2.09 4.28 -6.94
CA ASP A 95 -1.36 4.01 -5.71
C ASP A 95 -0.99 2.52 -5.61
N ILE A 96 0.13 2.22 -4.95
CA ILE A 96 0.55 0.85 -4.63
C ILE A 96 -0.58 0.08 -3.95
N TYR A 97 -1.37 0.76 -3.12
CA TYR A 97 -2.52 0.17 -2.44
C TYR A 97 -3.58 -0.38 -3.42
N ILE A 98 -3.74 0.21 -4.60
CA ILE A 98 -4.70 -0.26 -5.60
C ILE A 98 -4.17 -1.52 -6.31
N ILE A 99 -2.86 -1.59 -6.54
CA ILE A 99 -2.20 -2.82 -7.04
C ILE A 99 -2.37 -3.94 -6.03
N LEU A 100 -2.12 -3.66 -4.75
CA LEU A 100 -2.16 -4.65 -3.68
C LEU A 100 -3.57 -4.87 -3.12
N ARG A 101 -4.58 -4.17 -3.65
CA ARG A 101 -5.96 -4.34 -3.20
C ARG A 101 -6.40 -5.76 -3.54
N PRO A 102 -6.93 -6.53 -2.58
CA PRO A 102 -7.54 -7.82 -2.88
C PRO A 102 -8.66 -7.59 -3.90
N ARG A 103 -8.50 -8.17 -5.09
CA ARG A 103 -9.51 -8.10 -6.15
C ARG A 103 -10.48 -9.25 -5.96
N GLU A 104 -11.77 -8.92 -6.01
CA GLU A 104 -12.84 -9.89 -5.88
C GLU A 104 -12.85 -10.93 -7.01
N PRO A 105 -13.45 -12.10 -6.79
CA PRO A 105 -14.18 -12.46 -5.58
C PRO A 105 -13.35 -13.42 -4.72
N TRP A 106 -13.29 -13.17 -3.41
CA TRP A 106 -12.79 -14.13 -2.40
C TRP A 106 -13.58 -15.46 -2.40
N THR A 107 -14.58 -15.62 -3.28
CA THR A 107 -15.26 -16.87 -3.57
C THR A 107 -14.67 -17.52 -4.83
N LYS A 108 -13.53 -18.21 -4.68
CA LYS A 108 -13.37 -19.47 -5.43
C LYS A 108 -14.13 -20.52 -4.62
N LYS A 109 -15.28 -20.96 -5.15
CA LYS A 109 -15.95 -22.20 -4.71
C LYS A 109 -15.07 -23.39 -5.06
#